data_AF-A0A2E0FF21-F1
#
_entry.id   AF-A0A2E0FF21-F1
#
_cell.length_a   1.000
_cell.length_b   1.000
_cell.length_c   1.000
_cell.angle_alpha   90.00
_cell.angle_beta   90.00
_cell.angle_gamma   90.00
#
_symmetry.space_group_name_H-M   'P 1'
#
loop_
_entity.id
_entity.type
_entity.pdbx_description
1 polymer ?
#
loop_
_entity_poly.entity_id
_entity_poly.type
_entity_poly.pdbx_seq_one_letter_code
_entity_poly.pdbx_strand_id
1 'polypeptide(L)'
;MKEQIKIKNLTNQLVEARRKGMSSFGEIAHRLEVCNEIDGVEYINDSKATDLDSAYYSLELMKKPLIWIIGSTEVVNDYSIFEKLIKFKVKTVVCFGPPETKIKYSFANLVDMYSHKSSLGEAVRFAHEMAKTGDVVLFSPACSSYEHFEDYRDRGNQFKSHVEELKNG
;
A
#
# COMPACT_ATOMS: atom_id res chain seq x y z
N MET A 1 -20.09 47.24 -7.75
CA MET A 1 -18.97 47.40 -6.80
C MET A 1 -18.99 46.39 -5.64
N LYS A 2 -20.08 46.27 -4.86
CA LYS A 2 -20.17 45.32 -3.71
C LYS A 2 -20.01 43.83 -4.09
N GLU A 3 -20.50 43.45 -5.27
CA GLU A 3 -20.48 42.05 -5.75
C GLU A 3 -19.09 41.59 -6.20
N GLN A 4 -18.31 42.45 -6.86
CA GLN A 4 -16.92 42.18 -7.23
C GLN A 4 -16.02 42.04 -5.99
N ILE A 5 -16.27 42.81 -4.93
CA ILE A 5 -15.58 42.67 -3.64
C ILE A 5 -15.92 41.32 -2.99
N LYS A 6 -17.17 40.88 -3.07
CA LYS A 6 -17.62 39.57 -2.54
C LYS A 6 -16.95 38.41 -3.28
N ILE A 7 -16.88 38.45 -4.61
CA ILE A 7 -16.21 37.43 -5.44
C ILE A 7 -14.71 37.36 -5.12
N LYS A 8 -14.04 38.50 -4.99
CA LYS A 8 -12.61 38.56 -4.66
C LYS A 8 -12.33 37.99 -3.26
N ASN A 9 -13.18 38.27 -2.28
CA ASN A 9 -13.08 37.69 -0.93
C ASN A 9 -13.29 36.17 -0.93
N LEU A 10 -14.27 35.67 -1.68
CA LEU A 10 -14.54 34.23 -1.79
C LEU A 10 -13.36 33.50 -2.46
N THR A 11 -12.78 34.10 -3.50
CA THR A 11 -11.60 33.57 -4.19
C THR A 11 -10.41 33.49 -3.24
N ASN A 12 -10.16 34.54 -2.45
CA ASN A 12 -9.08 34.55 -1.47
C ASN A 12 -9.30 33.50 -0.38
N GLN A 13 -10.54 33.32 0.11
CA GLN A 13 -10.87 32.27 1.08
C GLN A 13 -10.63 30.87 0.52
N LEU A 14 -10.98 30.62 -0.75
CA LEU A 14 -10.73 29.34 -1.41
C LEU A 14 -9.22 29.08 -1.61
N VAL A 15 -8.46 30.10 -2.01
CA VAL A 15 -7.01 30.02 -2.14
C VAL A 15 -6.34 29.78 -0.79
N GLU A 16 -6.84 30.39 0.28
CA GLU A 16 -6.33 30.23 1.63
C GLU A 16 -6.71 28.86 2.23
N ALA A 17 -7.93 28.36 1.96
CA ALA A 17 -8.33 27.00 2.31
C ALA A 17 -7.48 25.95 1.56
N ARG A 18 -7.17 26.19 0.28
CA ARG A 18 -6.27 25.35 -0.51
C ARG A 18 -4.84 25.43 0.00
N ARG A 19 -4.34 26.61 0.37
CA ARG A 19 -3.02 26.77 1.02
C ARG A 19 -2.98 26.09 2.38
N LYS A 20 -4.03 26.17 3.20
CA LYS A 20 -4.11 25.45 4.48
C LYS A 20 -4.11 23.94 4.27
N GLY A 21 -4.85 23.42 3.29
CA GLY A 21 -4.80 22.01 2.90
C GLY A 21 -3.47 21.58 2.25
N MET A 22 -2.70 22.51 1.68
CA MET A 22 -1.36 22.26 1.16
C MET A 22 -0.25 22.43 2.22
N SER A 23 -0.47 23.26 3.24
CA SER A 23 0.43 23.46 4.37
C SER A 23 0.28 22.36 5.42
N SER A 24 -0.80 21.58 5.39
CA SER A 24 -0.95 20.31 6.12
C SER A 24 -0.30 19.12 5.41
N PHE A 25 0.60 19.34 4.44
CA PHE A 25 1.52 18.29 3.91
C PHE A 25 2.58 17.90 4.96
N GLY A 26 2.14 17.69 6.19
CA GLY A 26 2.92 17.13 7.29
C GLY A 26 2.82 15.61 7.38
N GLU A 27 2.15 14.92 6.46
CA GLU A 27 1.92 13.48 6.60
C GLU A 27 2.26 12.72 5.31
N ILE A 28 3.53 12.29 5.24
CA ILE A 28 4.03 11.19 4.37
C ILE A 28 3.40 9.84 4.82
N ALA A 29 2.76 9.81 5.99
CA ALA A 29 2.14 8.63 6.56
C ALA A 29 1.25 7.90 5.54
N HIS A 30 1.42 6.59 5.46
CA HIS A 30 0.66 5.69 4.59
C HIS A 30 0.84 5.92 3.07
N ARG A 31 1.80 6.74 2.63
CA ARG A 31 2.16 6.93 1.23
C ARG A 31 3.65 6.69 1.06
N LEU A 32 4.00 5.47 0.63
CA LEU A 32 5.40 5.01 0.52
C LEU A 32 6.23 5.36 1.78
N GLU A 33 5.62 5.25 2.96
CA GLU A 33 6.22 5.56 4.25
C GLU A 33 7.13 4.40 4.66
N VAL A 34 8.45 4.59 4.66
CA VAL A 34 9.37 3.63 5.27
C VAL A 34 9.10 3.63 6.78
N CYS A 35 8.52 2.56 7.30
CA CYS A 35 8.08 2.50 8.69
C CYS A 35 9.02 1.71 9.59
N ASN A 36 9.85 0.82 9.03
CA ASN A 36 10.83 0.06 9.79
C ASN A 36 11.93 -0.54 8.89
N GLU A 37 13.02 -0.96 9.53
CA GLU A 37 14.02 -1.84 8.94
C GLU A 37 14.36 -2.95 9.95
N ILE A 38 14.25 -4.20 9.55
CA ILE A 38 14.48 -5.39 10.40
C ILE A 38 15.37 -6.35 9.63
N ASP A 39 16.52 -6.73 10.18
CA ASP A 39 17.51 -7.64 9.56
C ASP A 39 17.93 -7.23 8.12
N GLY A 40 17.97 -5.91 7.89
CA GLY A 40 18.27 -5.31 6.59
C GLY A 40 17.16 -5.43 5.55
N VAL A 41 15.93 -5.71 5.98
CA VAL A 41 14.70 -5.66 5.17
C VAL A 41 13.95 -4.37 5.48
N GLU A 42 13.64 -3.58 4.45
CA GLU A 42 12.86 -2.36 4.60
C GLU A 42 11.35 -2.67 4.53
N TYR A 43 10.58 -2.07 5.43
CA TYR A 43 9.11 -2.19 5.46
C TYR A 43 8.50 -0.86 5.06
N ILE A 44 7.71 -0.87 3.99
CA ILE A 44 7.12 0.34 3.39
C ILE A 44 5.60 0.25 3.47
N ASN A 45 5.02 1.22 4.17
CA ASN A 45 3.59 1.42 4.31
C ASN A 45 3.06 2.33 3.21
N ASP A 46 2.28 1.75 2.31
CA ASP A 46 1.57 2.46 1.25
C ASP A 46 0.07 2.11 1.28
N SER A 47 -0.50 2.02 2.49
CA SER A 47 -1.92 1.71 2.69
C SER A 47 -2.88 2.63 1.92
N LYS A 48 -2.44 3.83 1.51
CA LYS A 48 -3.24 4.75 0.71
C LYS A 48 -3.42 4.32 -0.76
N ALA A 49 -2.65 3.34 -1.24
CA ALA A 49 -2.86 2.73 -2.55
C ALA A 49 -4.09 1.82 -2.55
N THR A 50 -5.26 2.41 -2.73
CA THR A 50 -6.56 1.73 -2.71
C THR A 50 -7.05 1.26 -4.08
N ASP A 51 -6.25 1.49 -5.13
CA ASP A 51 -6.53 1.14 -6.51
C ASP A 51 -5.28 0.57 -7.21
N LEU A 52 -5.49 -0.04 -8.38
CA LEU A 52 -4.44 -0.71 -9.14
C LEU A 52 -3.35 0.26 -9.63
N ASP A 53 -3.72 1.45 -10.09
CA ASP A 53 -2.77 2.43 -10.63
C ASP A 53 -1.82 2.96 -9.55
N SER A 54 -2.36 3.23 -8.36
CA SER A 54 -1.58 3.65 -7.20
C SER A 54 -0.59 2.56 -6.79
N ALA A 55 -1.03 1.30 -6.73
CA ALA A 55 -0.14 0.19 -6.40
C ALA A 55 0.91 -0.05 -7.49
N TYR A 56 0.54 0.08 -8.77
CA TYR A 56 1.47 -0.02 -9.89
C TYR A 56 2.62 0.97 -9.75
N TYR A 57 2.30 2.25 -9.50
CA TYR A 57 3.30 3.29 -9.30
C TYR A 57 4.23 2.97 -8.12
N SER A 58 3.66 2.48 -7.02
CA SER A 58 4.44 2.06 -5.84
C SER A 58 5.41 0.93 -6.15
N LEU A 59 4.99 -0.10 -6.89
CA LEU A 59 5.86 -1.20 -7.33
C LEU A 59 6.92 -0.71 -8.33
N GLU A 60 6.57 0.21 -9.23
CA GLU A 60 7.49 0.77 -10.22
C GLU A 60 8.64 1.54 -9.57
N LEU A 61 8.39 2.28 -8.49
CA LEU A 61 9.41 3.06 -7.81
C LEU A 61 10.45 2.23 -7.06
N MET A 62 10.11 0.98 -6.73
CA MET A 62 11.01 0.10 -5.99
C MET A 62 12.20 -0.31 -6.83
N LYS A 63 13.39 -0.21 -6.22
CA LYS A 63 14.68 -0.55 -6.82
C LYS A 63 15.26 -1.87 -6.30
N LYS A 64 14.76 -2.33 -5.15
CA LYS A 64 15.15 -3.59 -4.50
C LYS A 64 14.12 -4.68 -4.85
N PRO A 65 14.48 -5.98 -4.73
CA PRO A 65 13.52 -7.06 -4.88
C PRO A 65 12.40 -6.98 -3.84
N LEU A 66 11.19 -7.37 -4.24
CA LEU A 66 9.98 -7.09 -3.49
C LEU A 66 9.28 -8.34 -2.95
N ILE A 67 8.78 -8.20 -1.74
CA ILE A 67 7.66 -8.96 -1.21
C ILE A 67 6.47 -8.01 -1.17
N TRP A 68 5.47 -8.27 -2.01
CA TRP A 68 4.30 -7.41 -2.13
C TRP A 68 3.12 -7.97 -1.36
N ILE A 69 2.57 -7.18 -0.45
CA ILE A 69 1.33 -7.49 0.26
C ILE A 69 0.17 -6.76 -0.43
N ILE A 70 -0.74 -7.53 -1.02
CA ILE A 70 -1.94 -7.07 -1.76
C ILE A 70 -3.22 -7.51 -1.02
N GLY A 71 -4.26 -6.69 -1.02
CA GLY A 71 -5.56 -7.08 -0.48
C GLY A 71 -6.43 -7.76 -1.54
N SER A 72 -7.18 -8.79 -1.15
CA SER A 72 -8.22 -9.35 -2.02
C SER A 72 -9.33 -8.35 -2.24
N THR A 73 -10.03 -8.46 -3.37
CA THR A 73 -11.18 -7.64 -3.68
C THR A 73 -12.27 -8.34 -4.51
N GLU A 74 -13.54 -8.07 -4.18
CA GLU A 74 -14.68 -8.51 -5.00
C GLU A 74 -14.77 -7.74 -6.32
N VAL A 75 -14.11 -6.58 -6.40
CA VAL A 75 -14.06 -5.76 -7.62
C VAL A 75 -13.37 -6.56 -8.73
N VAL A 76 -13.98 -6.58 -9.90
CA VAL A 76 -13.37 -7.20 -11.08
C VAL A 76 -12.26 -6.28 -11.58
N ASN A 77 -11.03 -6.74 -11.43
CA ASN A 77 -9.81 -6.01 -11.78
C ASN A 77 -9.06 -6.72 -12.91
N ASP A 78 -8.44 -5.94 -13.78
CA ASP A 78 -7.47 -6.43 -14.75
C ASP A 78 -6.05 -6.28 -14.18
N TYR A 79 -5.50 -7.38 -13.72
CA TYR A 79 -4.16 -7.44 -13.12
C TYR A 79 -3.04 -7.53 -14.17
N SER A 80 -3.36 -7.62 -15.46
CA SER A 80 -2.35 -7.75 -16.54
C SER A 80 -1.37 -6.57 -16.57
N ILE A 81 -1.80 -5.39 -16.09
CA ILE A 81 -0.95 -4.20 -15.99
C ILE A 81 0.32 -4.46 -15.16
N PHE A 82 0.28 -5.37 -14.19
CA PHE A 82 1.39 -5.67 -13.30
C PHE A 82 2.36 -6.72 -13.84
N GLU A 83 2.02 -7.47 -14.90
CA GLU A 83 2.77 -8.66 -15.32
C GLU A 83 4.27 -8.40 -15.48
N LYS A 84 4.63 -7.30 -16.14
CA LYS A 84 6.04 -6.92 -16.33
C LYS A 84 6.71 -6.59 -15.01
N LEU A 85 6.09 -5.77 -14.17
CA LEU A 85 6.68 -5.37 -12.88
C LEU A 85 6.88 -6.58 -11.97
N ILE A 86 5.88 -7.45 -11.90
CA ILE A 86 5.90 -8.64 -11.07
C ILE A 86 7.02 -9.57 -11.50
N LYS A 87 7.07 -9.91 -12.79
CA LYS A 87 8.07 -10.84 -13.34
C LYS A 87 9.51 -10.42 -13.10
N PHE A 88 9.79 -9.11 -13.03
CA PHE A 88 11.16 -8.60 -12.90
C PHE A 88 11.54 -8.14 -11.49
N LYS A 89 10.57 -7.79 -10.64
CA LYS A 89 10.85 -7.16 -9.33
C LYS A 89 10.28 -7.92 -8.14
N VAL A 90 9.16 -8.62 -8.32
CA VAL A 90 8.41 -9.20 -7.20
C VAL A 90 8.80 -10.66 -7.05
N LYS A 91 9.45 -10.98 -5.93
CA LYS A 91 9.81 -12.34 -5.53
C LYS A 91 8.60 -13.09 -4.99
N THR A 92 7.84 -12.42 -4.15
CA THR A 92 6.72 -13.02 -3.40
C THR A 92 5.52 -12.11 -3.44
N VAL A 93 4.34 -12.68 -3.71
CA VAL A 93 3.05 -12.01 -3.53
C VAL A 93 2.32 -12.65 -2.35
N VAL A 94 1.91 -11.81 -1.40
CA VAL A 94 1.10 -12.21 -0.25
C VAL A 94 -0.25 -11.51 -0.36
N CYS A 95 -1.27 -12.27 -0.75
CA CYS A 95 -2.64 -11.79 -0.77
C CYS A 95 -3.26 -11.94 0.64
N PHE A 96 -3.92 -10.92 1.16
CA PHE A 96 -4.65 -11.00 2.42
C PHE A 96 -6.13 -10.62 2.28
N GLY A 97 -6.97 -11.12 3.18
CA GLY A 97 -8.41 -10.82 3.21
C GLY A 97 -9.27 -12.01 2.79
N PRO A 98 -10.55 -11.79 2.42
CA PRO A 98 -11.45 -12.85 1.98
C PRO A 98 -10.83 -13.74 0.90
N PRO A 99 -11.11 -15.06 0.89
CA PRO A 99 -10.59 -15.97 -0.12
C PRO A 99 -10.98 -15.53 -1.53
N GLU A 100 -9.98 -15.28 -2.38
CA GLU A 100 -10.18 -14.89 -3.77
C GLU A 100 -9.15 -15.58 -4.66
N THR A 101 -9.56 -16.00 -5.86
CA THR A 101 -8.70 -16.75 -6.78
C THR A 101 -8.12 -15.92 -7.92
N LYS A 102 -8.66 -14.73 -8.23
CA LYS A 102 -8.22 -13.94 -9.40
C LYS A 102 -6.76 -13.48 -9.28
N ILE A 103 -6.37 -12.97 -8.12
CA ILE A 103 -4.98 -12.55 -7.85
C ILE A 103 -4.03 -13.76 -7.97
N LYS A 104 -4.42 -14.91 -7.41
CA LYS A 104 -3.66 -16.17 -7.55
C LYS A 104 -3.44 -16.54 -9.01
N TYR A 105 -4.51 -16.58 -9.81
CA TYR A 105 -4.40 -16.94 -11.24
C TYR A 105 -3.59 -15.94 -12.05
N SER A 106 -3.61 -14.66 -11.65
CA SER A 106 -2.85 -13.60 -12.33
C SER A 106 -1.35 -13.70 -12.04
N PHE A 107 -0.96 -14.04 -10.80
CA PHE A 107 0.42 -13.84 -10.35
C PHE A 107 1.19 -15.11 -9.98
N ALA A 108 0.53 -16.22 -9.63
CA ALA A 108 1.23 -17.38 -9.07
C ALA A 108 2.29 -18.01 -10.00
N ASN A 109 2.14 -17.85 -11.32
CA ASN A 109 3.13 -18.33 -12.30
C ASN A 109 4.18 -17.28 -12.68
N LEU A 110 4.12 -16.08 -12.10
CA LEU A 110 5.01 -14.95 -12.40
C LEU A 110 6.00 -14.65 -11.28
N VAL A 111 5.84 -15.28 -10.11
CA VAL A 111 6.66 -15.05 -8.91
C VAL A 111 7.18 -16.37 -8.35
N ASP A 112 8.21 -16.28 -7.51
CA ASP A 112 8.77 -17.47 -6.85
C ASP A 112 7.79 -18.07 -5.83
N MET A 113 6.99 -17.22 -5.17
CA MET A 113 6.02 -17.63 -4.17
C MET A 113 4.74 -16.79 -4.19
N TYR A 114 3.59 -17.46 -4.18
CA TYR A 114 2.30 -16.86 -3.90
C TYR A 114 1.69 -17.49 -2.66
N SER A 115 1.22 -16.67 -1.72
CA SER A 115 0.41 -17.14 -0.59
C SER A 115 -0.81 -16.27 -0.38
N HIS A 116 -1.92 -16.91 -0.01
CA HIS A 116 -3.09 -16.23 0.56
C HIS A 116 -3.03 -16.34 2.10
N LYS A 117 -3.47 -15.30 2.80
CA LYS A 117 -3.61 -15.22 4.27
C LYS A 117 -4.95 -14.60 4.63
N SER A 118 -5.47 -14.98 5.80
CA SER A 118 -6.80 -14.52 6.21
C SER A 118 -6.78 -13.08 6.76
N SER A 119 -5.65 -12.65 7.31
CA SER A 119 -5.49 -11.34 7.97
C SER A 119 -4.20 -10.63 7.56
N LEU A 120 -4.16 -9.31 7.80
CA LEU A 120 -2.98 -8.48 7.55
C LEU A 120 -1.80 -8.91 8.42
N GLY A 121 -2.01 -9.22 9.71
CA GLY A 121 -0.95 -9.70 10.59
C GLY A 121 -0.33 -11.02 10.14
N GLU A 122 -1.14 -11.97 9.65
CA GLU A 122 -0.60 -13.20 9.04
C GLU A 122 0.20 -12.93 7.78
N ALA A 123 -0.24 -11.97 6.95
CA ALA A 123 0.46 -11.57 5.76
C ALA A 123 1.81 -10.91 6.07
N VAL A 124 1.87 -10.05 7.08
CA VAL A 124 3.11 -9.41 7.54
C VAL A 124 4.11 -10.44 8.06
N ARG A 125 3.67 -11.39 8.92
CA ARG A 125 4.54 -12.47 9.43
C ARG A 125 5.09 -13.33 8.31
N PHE A 126 4.24 -13.76 7.37
CA PHE A 126 4.70 -14.56 6.24
C PHE A 126 5.62 -13.78 5.29
N ALA A 127 5.35 -12.49 5.08
CA ALA A 127 6.23 -11.64 4.29
C ALA A 127 7.62 -11.52 4.94
N HIS A 128 7.68 -11.40 6.27
CA HIS A 128 8.93 -11.40 7.03
C HIS A 128 9.70 -12.71 6.87
N GLU A 129 9.03 -13.87 7.03
CA GLU A 129 9.64 -15.20 6.86
C GLU A 129 10.24 -15.41 5.46
N MET A 130 9.63 -14.81 4.44
CA MET A 130 10.08 -14.94 3.05
C MET A 130 11.14 -13.91 2.65
N ALA A 131 11.26 -12.81 3.40
CA ALA A 131 12.17 -11.72 3.08
C ALA A 131 13.62 -12.09 3.39
N LYS A 132 14.55 -11.55 2.59
CA LYS A 132 16.00 -11.68 2.82
C LYS A 132 16.61 -10.30 2.94
N THR A 133 17.75 -10.19 3.63
CA THR A 133 18.53 -8.95 3.72
C THR A 133 18.70 -8.29 2.34
N GLY A 134 18.36 -7.01 2.25
CA GLY A 134 18.34 -6.24 1.01
C GLY A 134 17.00 -6.22 0.26
N ASP A 135 15.99 -6.96 0.72
CA ASP A 135 14.64 -6.94 0.18
C ASP A 135 13.79 -5.81 0.78
N VAL A 136 12.66 -5.55 0.12
CA VAL A 136 11.61 -4.64 0.59
C VAL A 136 10.32 -5.42 0.78
N VAL A 137 9.69 -5.28 1.94
CA VAL A 137 8.29 -5.65 2.16
C VAL A 137 7.43 -4.41 1.90
N LEU A 138 6.69 -4.42 0.80
CA LEU A 138 5.82 -3.32 0.38
C LEU A 138 4.36 -3.67 0.68
N PHE A 139 3.73 -2.89 1.56
CA PHE A 139 2.29 -2.92 1.76
C PHE A 139 1.60 -1.89 0.88
N SER A 140 1.13 -2.32 -0.29
CA SER A 140 0.40 -1.49 -1.26
C SER A 140 -0.85 -2.26 -1.71
N PRO A 141 -1.97 -2.14 -1.00
CA PRO A 141 -3.02 -3.16 -1.03
C PRO A 141 -3.84 -3.22 -2.31
N ALA A 142 -3.80 -2.19 -3.17
CA ALA A 142 -4.55 -2.09 -4.42
C ALA A 142 -6.08 -2.27 -4.28
N CYS A 143 -6.59 -2.19 -3.04
CA CYS A 143 -7.99 -2.37 -2.71
C CYS A 143 -8.43 -1.35 -1.66
N SER A 144 -9.72 -1.01 -1.68
CA SER A 144 -10.35 -0.27 -0.59
C SER A 144 -10.21 -1.04 0.73
N SER A 145 -10.23 -0.33 1.86
CA SER A 145 -10.27 -0.96 3.19
C SER A 145 -11.44 -1.93 3.27
N TYR A 146 -11.13 -3.19 3.56
CA TYR A 146 -12.11 -4.25 3.80
C TYR A 146 -12.73 -4.10 5.19
N GLU A 147 -13.85 -4.80 5.43
CA GLU A 147 -14.76 -4.77 6.60
C GLU A 147 -14.12 -4.75 8.01
N HIS A 148 -12.81 -5.00 8.13
CA HIS A 148 -12.04 -5.00 9.38
C HIS A 148 -11.22 -3.72 9.62
N PHE A 149 -11.24 -2.76 8.69
CA PHE A 149 -10.52 -1.49 8.84
C PHE A 149 -11.48 -0.31 8.74
N GLU A 150 -11.32 0.68 9.60
CA GLU A 150 -12.14 1.89 9.58
C GLU A 150 -11.85 2.72 8.30
N ASP A 151 -10.57 2.85 7.95
CA ASP A 151 -10.10 3.49 6.73
C ASP A 151 -8.67 3.07 6.39
N TYR A 152 -8.06 3.70 5.39
CA TYR A 152 -6.68 3.42 5.00
C TYR A 152 -5.64 3.80 6.07
N ARG A 153 -5.94 4.75 6.97
CA ARG A 153 -5.03 5.18 8.05
C ARG A 153 -5.02 4.13 9.14
N ASP A 154 -6.19 3.66 9.56
CA ASP A 154 -6.33 2.54 10.49
C ASP A 154 -5.59 1.30 9.96
N ARG A 155 -5.89 0.88 8.73
CA ARG A 155 -5.20 -0.23 8.06
C ARG A 155 -3.68 -0.05 8.02
N GLY A 156 -3.22 1.16 7.69
CA GLY A 156 -1.79 1.46 7.63
C GLY A 156 -1.13 1.52 9.00
N ASN A 157 -1.86 1.87 10.06
CA ASN A 157 -1.38 1.81 11.44
C ASN A 157 -1.31 0.37 11.93
N GLN A 158 -2.28 -0.48 11.60
CA GLN A 158 -2.25 -1.91 11.89
C GLN A 158 -1.07 -2.61 11.21
N PHE A 159 -0.78 -2.28 9.93
CA PHE A 159 0.44 -2.75 9.26
C PHE A 159 1.70 -2.39 10.07
N LYS A 160 1.84 -1.13 10.49
CA LYS A 160 2.99 -0.67 11.29
C LYS A 160 3.07 -1.39 12.64
N SER A 161 1.95 -1.60 13.31
CA SER A 161 1.89 -2.36 14.57
C SER A 161 2.41 -3.79 14.38
N HIS A 162 1.91 -4.50 13.36
CA HIS A 162 2.36 -5.86 13.07
C HIS A 162 3.83 -5.93 12.67
N VAL A 163 4.36 -4.93 11.97
CA VAL A 163 5.79 -4.85 11.66
C VAL A 163 6.60 -4.63 12.94
N GLU A 164 6.15 -3.77 13.86
CA GLU A 164 6.85 -3.54 15.13
C GLU A 164 6.84 -4.78 16.04
N GLU A 165 5.75 -5.55 16.02
CA GLU A 165 5.64 -6.82 16.74
C GLU A 165 6.71 -7.85 16.32
N LEU A 166 7.22 -7.79 15.08
CA LEU A 166 8.27 -8.69 14.60
C LEU A 166 9.60 -8.53 15.35
N LYS A 167 9.87 -7.37 15.95
CA LYS A 167 11.13 -7.14 16.71
C LYS A 167 11.17 -7.86 18.05
N ASN A 168 10.00 -8.28 18.55
CA ASN A 168 9.85 -8.85 19.89
C ASN A 168 9.72 -10.38 19.88
N GLY A 169 9.83 -11.02 18.71
CA GLY A 169 9.81 -12.47 18.53
C GLY A 169 11.20 -13.03 18.24
#